data_AF-A0A8J3PXT7-F1
#
_entry.id   AF-A0A8J3PXT7-F1
#
_cell.length_a   1.000
_cell.length_b   1.000
_cell.length_c   1.000
_cell.angle_alpha   90.00
_cell.angle_beta   90.00
_cell.angle_gamma   90.00
#
_symmetry.space_group_name_H-M   'P 1'
#
loop_
_entity.id
_entity.type
_entity.pdbx_description
1 polymer ?
#
loop_
_entity_poly.entity_id
_entity_poly.type
_entity_poly.pdbx_seq_one_letter_code
_entity_poly.pdbx_strand_id
1 'polypeptide(L)'
;MPLADWLQIVSVPLVVVALVLNGLQAREVGRQSKALGLSLDQGAYQSLVKSHTDFRFTFFYDDPEMLAWHLTTRGYPCTSEAENKRRLYVLIKIEVHEENYVKHLRGLLDSDVWDAWLNVIRADFAIPVFLEMWPPSRRYFAPAFAAFIDGEVLAPG
;
A
#
# COMPACT_ATOMS: atom_id res chain seq x y z
N MET A 1 -20.37 55.74 -35.32
CA MET A 1 -20.25 54.95 -34.09
C MET A 1 -18.89 55.25 -33.48
N PRO A 2 -18.84 55.69 -32.21
CA PRO A 2 -17.58 56.07 -31.56
C PRO A 2 -16.70 54.84 -31.32
N LEU A 3 -15.39 54.99 -31.49
CA LEU A 3 -14.36 53.95 -31.29
C LEU A 3 -14.47 53.22 -29.94
N ALA A 4 -15.03 53.89 -28.93
CA ALA A 4 -15.27 53.34 -27.60
C ALA A 4 -16.29 52.18 -27.57
N ASP A 5 -17.34 52.23 -28.42
CA ASP A 5 -18.37 51.18 -28.47
C ASP A 5 -17.81 49.88 -29.07
N TRP A 6 -16.92 49.98 -30.06
CA TRP A 6 -16.25 48.83 -30.65
C TRP A 6 -15.28 48.15 -29.67
N LEU A 7 -14.57 48.93 -28.86
CA LEU A 7 -13.68 48.42 -27.82
C LEU A 7 -14.44 47.70 -26.69
N GLN A 8 -15.64 48.17 -26.34
CA GLN A 8 -16.51 47.47 -25.38
C GLN A 8 -17.08 46.17 -25.94
N ILE A 9 -17.51 46.16 -27.20
CA ILE A 9 -18.06 44.95 -27.84
C ILE A 9 -17.02 43.83 -27.96
N VAL A 10 -15.74 44.17 -28.15
CA VAL A 10 -14.65 43.19 -28.26
C VAL A 10 -14.10 42.76 -26.89
N SER A 11 -14.10 43.64 -25.90
CA SER A 11 -13.55 43.33 -24.56
C SER A 11 -14.44 42.41 -23.73
N VAL A 12 -15.77 42.51 -23.85
CA VAL A 12 -16.71 41.63 -23.13
C VAL A 12 -16.52 40.14 -23.46
N PRO A 13 -16.52 39.70 -24.74
CA PRO A 13 -16.30 38.29 -25.07
C PRO A 13 -14.88 37.82 -24.68
N LEU A 14 -13.88 38.70 -24.74
CA LEU A 14 -12.51 38.40 -24.31
C LEU A 14 -12.44 38.09 -22.81
N VAL A 15 -13.13 38.89 -21.98
CA VAL A 15 -13.22 38.66 -20.53
C VAL A 15 -14.00 37.38 -20.22
N VAL A 16 -15.08 37.10 -20.95
CA VAL A 16 -15.85 35.86 -20.79
C VAL A 16 -14.99 34.64 -21.13
N VAL A 17 -14.25 34.67 -22.24
CA VAL A 17 -13.33 33.57 -22.62
C VAL A 17 -12.23 33.40 -21.57
N ALA A 18 -11.64 34.50 -21.06
CA ALA A 18 -10.63 34.44 -20.01
C ALA A 18 -11.17 33.84 -18.70
N LEU A 19 -12.41 34.17 -18.33
CA LEU A 19 -13.08 33.59 -17.15
C LEU A 19 -13.36 32.10 -17.32
N VAL A 20 -13.82 31.67 -18.50
CA VAL A 20 -14.04 30.25 -18.80
C VAL A 20 -12.73 29.47 -18.77
N LEU A 21 -11.67 30.01 -19.37
CA LEU A 21 -10.33 29.39 -19.35
C LEU A 21 -9.77 29.30 -17.93
N ASN A 22 -9.95 30.34 -17.10
CA ASN A 22 -9.56 30.30 -15.69
C ASN A 22 -10.36 29.24 -14.91
N GLY A 23 -11.67 29.11 -15.15
CA GLY A 23 -12.49 28.08 -14.52
C GLY A 23 -12.05 26.66 -14.91
N LEU A 24 -11.70 26.45 -16.18
CA LEU A 24 -11.16 25.18 -16.66
C LEU A 24 -9.77 24.88 -16.09
N GLN A 25 -8.88 25.88 -16.02
CA GLN A 25 -7.56 25.75 -15.37
C GLN A 25 -7.69 25.43 -13.89
N ALA A 26 -8.56 26.11 -13.14
CA ALA A 26 -8.78 25.85 -11.72
C ALA A 26 -9.29 24.42 -11.47
N ARG A 27 -10.15 23.92 -12.36
CA ARG A 27 -10.66 22.55 -12.30
C ARG A 27 -9.57 21.51 -12.58
N GLU A 28 -8.69 21.78 -13.55
CA GLU A 28 -7.56 20.89 -13.85
C GLU A 28 -6.50 20.93 -12.74
N VAL A 29 -6.20 22.09 -12.17
CA VAL A 29 -5.32 22.24 -11.00
C VAL A 29 -5.89 21.52 -9.78
N GLY A 30 -7.21 21.58 -9.55
CA GLY A 30 -7.87 20.81 -8.50
C GLY A 30 -7.75 19.30 -8.71
N ARG A 31 -7.88 18.85 -9.96
CA ARG A 31 -7.72 17.43 -10.34
C ARG A 31 -6.28 16.97 -10.14
N GLN A 32 -5.30 17.78 -10.58
CA GLN A 32 -3.87 17.51 -10.39
C GLN A 32 -3.47 17.53 -8.92
N SER A 33 -3.98 18.47 -8.12
CA SER A 33 -3.69 18.55 -6.69
C SER A 33 -4.22 17.33 -5.92
N LYS A 34 -5.38 16.81 -6.31
CA LYS A 34 -5.93 15.57 -5.74
C LYS A 34 -5.09 14.35 -6.10
N ALA A 35 -4.62 14.25 -7.35
CA ALA A 35 -3.70 13.20 -7.78
C ALA A 35 -2.34 13.30 -7.07
N LEU A 36 -1.83 14.52 -6.86
CA LEU A 36 -0.58 14.78 -6.14
C LEU A 36 -0.70 14.45 -4.65
N GLY A 37 -1.83 14.79 -4.01
CA GLY A 37 -2.09 14.43 -2.61
C GLY A 37 -2.11 12.92 -2.39
N LEU A 38 -2.79 12.17 -3.28
CA LEU A 38 -2.77 10.71 -3.26
C LEU A 38 -1.36 10.14 -3.47
N SER A 39 -0.57 10.75 -4.36
CA SER A 39 0.83 10.36 -4.60
C SER A 39 1.76 10.67 -3.41
N LEU A 40 1.51 11.73 -2.65
CA LEU A 40 2.30 12.10 -1.48
C LEU A 40 2.00 11.20 -0.28
N ASP A 41 0.71 10.90 -0.02
CA ASP A 41 0.32 9.91 0.99
C ASP A 41 0.86 8.52 0.65
N GLN A 42 0.90 8.19 -0.64
CA GLN A 42 1.52 6.96 -1.14
C GLN A 42 3.04 6.95 -0.89
N GLY A 43 3.75 8.05 -1.17
CA GLY A 43 5.19 8.16 -0.93
C GLY A 43 5.56 8.07 0.56
N ALA A 44 4.74 8.64 1.44
CA ALA A 44 4.93 8.58 2.89
C ALA A 44 4.67 7.18 3.45
N TYR A 45 3.55 6.56 3.06
CA TYR A 45 3.22 5.18 3.46
C TYR A 45 4.25 4.17 2.92
N GLN A 46 4.61 4.28 1.64
CA GLN A 46 5.63 3.41 1.04
C GLN A 46 7.01 3.63 1.65
N SER A 47 7.40 4.86 2.02
CA SER A 47 8.70 5.07 2.68
C SER A 47 8.74 4.47 4.09
N LEU A 48 7.64 4.56 4.84
CA LEU A 48 7.54 3.95 6.17
C LEU A 48 7.59 2.42 6.09
N VAL A 49 6.82 1.81 5.19
CA VAL A 49 6.75 0.34 5.03
C VAL A 49 8.01 -0.23 4.37
N LYS A 50 8.50 0.38 3.28
CA LYS A 50 9.68 -0.12 2.54
C LYS A 50 10.98 0.00 3.34
N SER A 51 11.08 0.96 4.26
CA SER A 51 12.22 1.04 5.19
C SER A 51 12.29 -0.15 6.16
N HIS A 52 11.18 -0.86 6.38
CA HIS A 52 11.07 -1.90 7.39
C HIS A 52 11.51 -3.28 6.89
N THR A 53 11.16 -3.65 5.65
CA THR A 53 11.36 -5.02 5.15
C THR A 53 12.83 -5.32 4.81
N ASP A 54 13.54 -4.41 4.14
CA ASP A 54 14.99 -4.54 3.84
C ASP A 54 15.83 -4.50 5.12
N PHE A 55 15.40 -3.72 6.12
CA PHE A 55 16.12 -3.57 7.39
C PHE A 55 16.02 -4.82 8.27
N ARG A 56 14.84 -5.46 8.34
CA ARG A 56 14.64 -6.66 9.18
C ARG A 56 15.41 -7.87 8.70
N PHE A 57 15.48 -8.10 7.38
CA PHE A 57 16.25 -9.23 6.86
C PHE A 57 17.73 -9.05 7.17
N THR A 58 18.29 -7.88 6.83
CA THR A 58 19.73 -7.60 7.02
C THR A 58 20.14 -7.61 8.49
N PHE A 59 19.31 -7.11 9.40
CA PHE A 59 19.67 -6.97 10.81
C PHE A 59 19.53 -8.26 11.63
N PHE A 60 18.57 -9.12 11.29
CA PHE A 60 18.28 -10.33 12.07
C PHE A 60 18.83 -11.62 11.47
N TYR A 61 19.24 -11.61 10.18
CA TYR A 61 19.71 -12.84 9.53
C TYR A 61 21.04 -13.36 10.10
N ASP A 62 21.95 -12.46 10.44
CA ASP A 62 23.28 -12.79 10.99
C ASP A 62 23.36 -12.68 12.52
N ASP A 63 22.27 -12.29 13.20
CA ASP A 63 22.18 -12.20 14.65
C ASP A 63 21.01 -13.05 15.20
N PRO A 64 21.27 -14.35 15.49
CA PRO A 64 20.26 -15.28 16.00
C PRO A 64 19.65 -14.87 17.34
N GLU A 65 20.44 -14.24 18.22
CA GLU A 65 19.99 -13.82 19.54
C GLU A 65 18.99 -12.66 19.41
N MET A 66 19.31 -11.71 18.54
CA MET A 66 18.44 -10.59 18.28
C MET A 66 17.16 -11.00 17.55
N LEU A 67 17.24 -11.97 16.63
CA LEU A 67 16.05 -12.56 16.02
C LEU A 67 15.16 -13.26 17.06
N ALA A 68 15.76 -14.05 17.95
CA ALA A 68 15.03 -14.71 19.04
C ALA A 68 14.33 -13.69 19.95
N TRP A 69 15.02 -12.59 20.29
CA TRP A 69 14.45 -11.48 21.05
C TRP A 69 13.30 -10.79 20.30
N HIS A 70 13.47 -10.50 19.01
CA HIS A 70 12.43 -9.92 18.16
C HIS A 70 11.16 -10.76 18.14
N LEU A 71 11.31 -12.08 18.00
CA LEU A 71 10.19 -13.02 17.95
C LEU A 71 9.48 -13.11 19.32
N THR A 72 10.26 -13.30 20.38
CA THR A 72 9.74 -13.50 21.74
C THR A 72 8.97 -12.27 22.24
N THR A 73 9.49 -11.06 22.01
CA THR A 73 8.83 -9.80 22.44
C THR A 73 7.47 -9.57 21.79
N ARG A 74 7.20 -10.19 20.64
CA ARG A 74 5.95 -10.05 19.89
C ARG A 74 4.99 -11.22 20.11
N GLY A 75 5.41 -12.21 20.91
CA GLY A 75 4.63 -13.41 21.21
C GLY A 75 4.69 -14.47 20.12
N TYR A 76 5.72 -14.46 19.26
CA TYR A 76 5.92 -15.51 18.27
C TYR A 76 6.67 -16.70 18.88
N PRO A 77 6.42 -17.93 18.37
CA PRO A 77 7.21 -19.08 18.77
C PRO A 77 8.68 -18.89 18.42
N CYS A 78 9.55 -19.25 19.35
CA CYS A 78 11.00 -19.13 19.22
C CYS A 78 11.63 -20.46 19.62
N THR A 79 12.27 -21.15 18.67
CA THR A 79 12.80 -22.50 18.88
C THR A 79 14.27 -22.60 18.47
N SER A 80 14.56 -23.10 17.28
CA SER A 80 15.91 -23.15 16.73
C SER A 80 16.18 -21.96 15.83
N GLU A 81 17.46 -21.62 15.61
CA GLU A 81 17.84 -20.56 14.67
C GLU A 81 17.23 -20.78 13.28
N ALA A 82 17.30 -22.00 12.75
CA ALA A 82 16.75 -22.33 11.44
C ALA A 82 15.23 -22.09 11.36
N GLU A 83 14.48 -22.47 12.39
CA GLU A 83 13.05 -22.21 12.46
C GLU A 83 12.73 -20.73 12.67
N ASN A 84 13.53 -20.03 13.47
CA ASN A 84 13.38 -18.58 13.66
C ASN A 84 13.62 -17.81 12.36
N LYS A 85 14.59 -18.23 11.54
CA LYS A 85 14.81 -17.66 10.18
C LYS A 85 13.63 -17.94 9.25
N ARG A 86 13.02 -19.13 9.32
CA ARG A 86 11.78 -19.43 8.58
C ARG A 86 10.63 -18.52 9.02
N ARG A 87 10.46 -18.31 10.33
CA ARG A 87 9.45 -17.39 10.88
C ARG A 87 9.69 -15.94 10.47
N LEU A 88 10.94 -15.49 10.44
CA LEU A 88 11.31 -14.18 9.91
C LEU A 88 10.90 -14.03 8.44
N TYR A 89 11.20 -15.04 7.61
CA TYR A 89 10.78 -15.06 6.21
C TYR A 89 9.25 -14.96 6.08
N VAL A 90 8.49 -15.70 6.88
CA VAL A 90 7.03 -15.62 6.90
C VAL A 90 6.54 -14.21 7.21
N LEU A 91 7.07 -13.57 8.25
CA LEU A 91 6.67 -12.20 8.61
C LEU A 91 6.94 -11.20 7.47
N ILE A 92 8.11 -11.31 6.84
CA ILE A 92 8.47 -10.50 5.68
C ILE A 92 7.51 -10.75 4.51
N LYS A 93 7.17 -12.01 4.23
CA LYS A 93 6.26 -12.35 3.13
C LYS A 93 4.85 -11.81 3.37
N ILE A 94 4.34 -11.87 4.60
CA ILE A 94 3.03 -11.31 4.94
C ILE A 94 3.01 -9.79 4.74
N GLU A 95 4.10 -9.07 5.06
CA GLU A 95 4.22 -7.63 4.74
C GLU A 95 4.13 -7.36 3.22
N VAL A 96 4.79 -8.17 2.40
CA VAL A 96 4.69 -8.04 0.92
C VAL A 96 3.27 -8.35 0.43
N HIS A 97 2.59 -9.33 1.01
CA HIS A 97 1.20 -9.62 0.67
C HIS A 97 0.28 -8.45 1.00
N GLU A 98 0.45 -7.82 2.17
CA GLU A 98 -0.30 -6.63 2.54
C GLU A 98 -0.02 -5.48 1.57
N GLU A 99 1.25 -5.23 1.23
CA GLU A 99 1.60 -4.14 0.32
C GLU A 99 0.91 -4.30 -1.04
N ASN A 100 0.91 -5.53 -1.58
CA ASN A 100 0.26 -5.83 -2.85
C ASN A 100 -1.27 -5.77 -2.77
N TYR A 101 -1.86 -6.20 -1.65
CA TYR A 101 -3.30 -6.05 -1.39
C TYR A 101 -3.71 -4.58 -1.35
N VAL A 102 -2.93 -3.73 -0.65
CA VAL A 102 -3.20 -2.28 -0.60
C VAL A 102 -3.05 -1.64 -1.97
N LYS A 103 -2.07 -2.05 -2.80
CA LYS A 103 -1.93 -1.60 -4.19
C LYS A 103 -3.14 -2.02 -5.03
N HIS A 104 -3.60 -3.26 -4.89
CA HIS A 104 -4.79 -3.77 -5.57
C HIS A 104 -6.04 -2.96 -5.23
N LEU A 105 -6.32 -2.74 -3.94
CA LEU A 105 -7.47 -1.93 -3.49
C LEU A 105 -7.46 -0.49 -4.03
N ARG A 106 -6.28 0.02 -4.37
CA ARG A 106 -6.09 1.37 -4.94
C ARG A 106 -6.11 1.39 -6.47
N GLY A 107 -6.29 0.26 -7.14
CA GLY A 107 -6.22 0.14 -8.59
C GLY A 107 -4.82 0.37 -9.15
N LEU A 108 -3.78 0.17 -8.34
CA LEU A 108 -2.37 0.30 -8.72
C LEU A 108 -1.73 -1.04 -9.12
N LEU A 109 -2.50 -2.12 -9.06
CA LEU A 109 -2.11 -3.46 -9.48
C LEU A 109 -3.17 -3.97 -10.45
N ASP A 110 -2.74 -4.39 -11.64
CA ASP A 110 -3.62 -4.95 -12.65
C ASP A 110 -4.33 -6.21 -12.13
N SER A 111 -5.55 -6.46 -12.60
CA SER A 111 -6.40 -7.54 -12.07
C SER A 111 -5.80 -8.92 -12.29
N ASP A 112 -5.18 -9.16 -13.44
CA ASP A 112 -4.52 -10.42 -13.77
C ASP A 112 -3.29 -10.67 -12.88
N VAL A 113 -2.51 -9.62 -12.60
CA VAL A 113 -1.38 -9.67 -11.67
C VAL A 113 -1.88 -9.96 -10.25
N TRP A 114 -2.97 -9.33 -9.83
CA TRP A 114 -3.59 -9.60 -8.53
C TRP A 114 -4.08 -11.04 -8.42
N ASP A 115 -4.79 -11.56 -9.43
CA ASP A 115 -5.31 -12.93 -9.42
C ASP A 115 -4.17 -13.96 -9.34
N ALA A 116 -3.07 -13.72 -10.05
CA ALA A 116 -1.87 -14.53 -9.93
C ALA A 116 -1.25 -14.44 -8.52
N TRP A 117 -1.18 -13.24 -7.95
CA TRP A 117 -0.64 -13.02 -6.60
C TRP A 117 -1.54 -13.62 -5.51
N LEU A 118 -2.86 -13.61 -5.69
CA LEU A 118 -3.82 -14.24 -4.81
C LEU A 118 -3.56 -15.74 -4.67
N ASN A 119 -3.19 -16.41 -5.77
CA ASN A 119 -2.80 -17.82 -5.72
C ASN A 119 -1.51 -18.02 -4.90
N VAL A 120 -0.57 -17.07 -4.95
CA VAL A 120 0.63 -17.10 -4.10
C VAL A 120 0.24 -16.95 -2.63
N ILE A 121 -0.63 -15.99 -2.29
CA ILE A 121 -1.12 -15.80 -0.92
C ILE A 121 -1.77 -17.10 -0.41
N ARG A 122 -2.66 -17.70 -1.19
CA ARG A 122 -3.32 -18.96 -0.83
C ARG A 122 -2.34 -20.10 -0.64
N ALA A 123 -1.35 -20.23 -1.53
CA ALA A 123 -0.32 -21.27 -1.42
C ALA A 123 0.56 -21.06 -0.17
N ASP A 124 0.96 -19.83 0.13
CA ASP A 124 1.76 -19.49 1.30
C ASP A 124 0.97 -19.78 2.60
N PHE A 125 -0.30 -19.39 2.68
CA PHE A 125 -1.17 -19.67 3.84
C PHE A 125 -1.60 -21.15 3.97
N ALA A 126 -1.36 -21.99 2.96
CA ALA A 126 -1.48 -23.44 3.10
C ALA A 126 -0.28 -24.08 3.82
N ILE A 127 0.83 -23.34 4.00
CA ILE A 127 2.03 -23.81 4.68
C ILE A 127 1.84 -23.68 6.20
N PRO A 128 2.13 -24.72 7.00
CA PRO A 128 1.89 -24.71 8.45
C PRO A 128 2.51 -23.53 9.21
N VAL A 129 3.71 -23.07 8.81
CA VAL A 129 4.38 -21.96 9.49
C VAL A 129 3.66 -20.61 9.28
N PHE A 130 2.94 -20.42 8.16
CA PHE A 130 2.10 -19.23 7.97
C PHE A 130 0.88 -19.28 8.89
N LEU A 131 0.25 -20.44 9.01
CA LEU A 131 -0.89 -20.66 9.91
C LEU A 131 -0.51 -20.48 11.39
N GLU A 132 0.69 -20.92 11.79
CA GLU A 132 1.25 -20.71 13.13
C GLU A 132 1.51 -19.22 13.42
N MET A 133 2.09 -18.51 12.45
CA MET A 133 2.54 -17.13 12.63
C MET A 133 1.42 -16.10 12.49
N TRP A 134 0.36 -16.40 11.75
CA TRP A 134 -0.69 -15.45 11.43
C TRP A 134 -1.50 -14.95 12.65
N PRO A 135 -2.02 -15.80 13.55
CA PRO A 135 -2.82 -15.34 14.68
C PRO A 135 -2.13 -14.29 15.58
N PRO A 136 -0.85 -14.46 15.99
CA PRO A 136 -0.16 -13.42 16.75
C PRO A 136 0.26 -12.23 15.89
N SER A 137 0.43 -12.39 14.57
CA SER A 137 0.88 -11.31 13.69
C SER A 137 -0.23 -10.39 13.21
N ARG A 138 -1.47 -10.88 13.04
CA ARG A 138 -2.56 -10.14 12.38
C ARG A 138 -2.83 -8.74 12.96
N ARG A 139 -2.58 -8.54 14.26
CA ARG A 139 -2.76 -7.25 14.96
C ARG A 139 -1.80 -6.15 14.50
N TYR A 140 -0.72 -6.52 13.80
CA TYR A 140 0.27 -5.57 13.29
C TYR A 140 0.01 -5.16 11.84
N PHE A 141 -0.98 -5.76 11.20
CA PHE A 141 -1.37 -5.47 9.82
C PHE A 141 -2.66 -4.63 9.78
N ALA A 142 -2.91 -3.99 8.66
CA ALA A 142 -4.09 -3.21 8.38
C ALA A 142 -5.36 -4.06 8.56
N PRO A 143 -6.40 -3.53 9.24
CA PRO A 143 -7.63 -4.28 9.49
C PRO A 143 -8.28 -4.86 8.24
N ALA A 144 -8.24 -4.13 7.11
CA ALA A 144 -8.79 -4.58 5.84
C ALA A 144 -8.03 -5.78 5.25
N PHE A 145 -6.71 -5.85 5.43
CA PHE A 145 -5.91 -6.99 5.00
C PHE A 145 -6.13 -8.19 5.90
N ALA A 146 -6.18 -7.97 7.22
CA ALA A 146 -6.47 -9.05 8.17
C ALA A 146 -7.85 -9.68 7.92
N ALA A 147 -8.88 -8.87 7.67
CA ALA A 147 -10.21 -9.36 7.31
C ALA A 147 -10.22 -10.15 6.00
N PHE A 148 -9.45 -9.71 5.00
CA PHE A 148 -9.29 -10.44 3.74
C PHE A 148 -8.62 -11.82 3.94
N ILE A 149 -7.54 -11.90 4.72
CA ILE A 149 -6.91 -13.19 5.03
C ILE A 149 -7.89 -14.10 5.78
N ASP A 150 -8.51 -13.61 6.85
CA ASP A 150 -9.40 -14.41 7.69
C ASP A 150 -10.67 -14.86 6.93
N GLY A 151 -11.19 -14.03 6.01
CA GLY A 151 -12.46 -14.25 5.33
C GLY A 151 -12.40 -14.86 3.93
N GLU A 152 -11.32 -14.64 3.17
CA GLU A 152 -11.21 -15.09 1.77
C GLU A 152 -10.08 -16.09 1.53
N VAL A 153 -9.04 -16.07 2.38
CA VAL A 153 -7.89 -16.96 2.25
C VAL A 153 -8.00 -18.16 3.17
N LEU A 154 -8.37 -17.94 4.43
CA LEU A 154 -8.45 -18.98 5.47
C LEU A 154 -9.86 -19.53 5.68
N ALA A 155 -10.89 -18.89 5.13
CA ALA A 155 -12.25 -19.40 5.26
C ALA A 155 -12.35 -20.78 4.57
N PRO A 156 -13.01 -21.77 5.21
CA PRO A 156 -13.34 -23.02 4.55
C PRO A 156 -14.29 -22.71 3.39
N GLY A 157 -13.88 -23.09 2.17
CA GLY A 157 -14.73 -23.02 0.98
C GLY A 157 -15.91 -23.98 1.03
#